data_AF-A0A974RUJ7-F1
#
_entry.id   AF-A0A974RUJ7-F1
#
_cell.length_a   1.000
_cell.length_b   1.000
_cell.length_c   1.000
_cell.angle_alpha   90.00
_cell.angle_beta   90.00
_cell.angle_gamma   90.00
#
_symmetry.space_group_name_H-M   'P 1'
#
loop_
_entity.id
_entity.type
_entity.pdbx_description
1 polymer ?
#
loop_
_entity_poly.entity_id
_entity_poly.type
_entity_poly.pdbx_seq_one_letter_code
_entity_poly.pdbx_strand_id
1 'polypeptide(L)'
;MTTETKRQAWADALADLFASPPGPSPTLLSVGAQPGAGKTRAIASTRRMFYPDHDFVEILGDDLRQYHPDYERLVADPDPEAMPAATADLSGWLVGQALDVSERIDSLRALARRLHAPVQVTVGLDHARALTGTQARPLPGPRRWSSGQERAPGSATGHPGSARPPKPA
;
A
#
# COMPACT_ATOMS: atom_id res chain seq x y z
N MET A 1 -24.26 4.24 -8.53
CA MET A 1 -24.30 3.85 -7.11
C MET A 1 -24.45 5.10 -6.24
N THR A 2 -25.23 5.04 -5.16
CA THR A 2 -25.47 6.22 -4.30
C THR A 2 -24.32 6.44 -3.30
N THR A 3 -24.21 7.66 -2.76
CA THR A 3 -23.24 8.00 -1.70
C THR A 3 -23.45 7.14 -0.45
N GLU A 4 -24.70 6.86 -0.09
CA GLU A 4 -25.01 6.04 1.09
C GLU A 4 -24.51 4.61 0.90
N THR A 5 -24.75 4.03 -0.27
CA THR A 5 -24.24 2.70 -0.61
C THR A 5 -22.72 2.65 -0.58
N LYS A 6 -22.02 3.68 -1.10
CA LYS A 6 -20.55 3.77 -1.00
C LYS A 6 -20.10 3.81 0.46
N ARG A 7 -20.76 4.59 1.31
CA ARG A 7 -20.43 4.68 2.74
C ARG A 7 -20.67 3.36 3.48
N GLN A 8 -21.74 2.64 3.17
CA GLN A 8 -21.97 1.33 3.75
C GLN A 8 -20.89 0.33 3.34
N ALA A 9 -20.56 0.28 2.04
CA ALA A 9 -19.46 -0.56 1.55
C ALA A 9 -18.12 -0.22 2.21
N TRP A 10 -17.86 1.07 2.49
CA TRP A 10 -16.69 1.48 3.26
C TRP A 10 -16.72 1.00 4.70
N ALA A 11 -17.86 1.10 5.39
CA ALA A 11 -17.99 0.63 6.77
C ALA A 11 -17.70 -0.87 6.88
N ASP A 12 -18.18 -1.66 5.91
CA ASP A 12 -17.94 -3.11 5.84
C ASP A 12 -16.45 -3.40 5.55
N ALA A 13 -15.88 -2.77 4.52
CA ALA A 13 -14.46 -2.93 4.19
C ALA A 13 -13.52 -2.51 5.32
N LEU A 14 -13.87 -1.45 6.05
CA LEU A 14 -13.08 -0.96 7.19
C LEU A 14 -13.02 -1.99 8.32
N ALA A 15 -14.14 -2.67 8.58
CA ALA A 15 -14.23 -3.68 9.64
C ALA A 15 -13.28 -4.85 9.35
N ASP A 16 -13.18 -5.26 8.08
CA ASP A 16 -12.35 -6.39 7.67
C ASP A 16 -10.87 -6.00 7.52
N LEU A 17 -10.57 -4.89 6.83
CA LEU A 17 -9.20 -4.42 6.61
C LEU A 17 -8.48 -4.14 7.92
N PHE A 18 -9.17 -3.58 8.91
CA PHE A 18 -8.54 -3.10 10.14
C PHE A 18 -9.12 -3.72 11.40
N ALA A 19 -9.51 -5.01 11.31
CA ALA A 19 -9.97 -5.79 12.45
C ALA A 19 -8.92 -5.86 13.59
N SER A 20 -7.64 -5.82 13.23
CA SER A 20 -6.52 -5.85 14.19
C SER A 20 -6.04 -4.44 14.55
N PRO A 21 -5.64 -4.20 15.82
CA PRO A 21 -5.08 -2.93 16.23
C PRO A 21 -3.75 -2.66 15.51
N PRO A 22 -3.45 -1.40 15.18
CA PRO A 22 -2.17 -1.05 14.55
C PRO A 22 -1.01 -1.26 15.52
N GLY A 23 0.13 -1.66 14.99
CA GLY A 23 1.39 -1.67 15.74
C GLY A 23 1.88 -0.26 16.09
N PRO A 24 2.88 -0.14 16.99
CA PRO A 24 3.38 1.14 17.48
C PRO A 24 4.10 1.99 16.42
N SER A 25 4.45 1.41 15.27
CA SER A 25 5.14 2.09 14.17
C SER A 25 4.50 1.71 12.83
N PRO A 26 3.36 2.35 12.47
CA PRO A 26 2.65 2.04 11.25
C PRO A 26 3.53 2.32 10.01
N THR A 27 3.58 1.36 9.10
CA THR A 27 4.41 1.40 7.89
C THR A 27 3.55 1.12 6.66
N LEU A 28 3.66 1.99 5.65
CA LEU A 28 3.05 1.76 4.34
C LEU A 28 4.07 1.17 3.37
N LEU A 29 3.83 -0.05 2.92
CA LEU A 29 4.59 -0.69 1.83
C LEU A 29 3.77 -0.61 0.53
N SER A 30 4.15 0.30 -0.37
CA SER A 30 3.54 0.39 -1.70
C SER A 30 4.39 -0.30 -2.75
N VAL A 31 3.78 -1.17 -3.55
CA VAL A 31 4.46 -1.90 -4.63
C VAL A 31 3.69 -1.71 -5.95
N GLY A 32 4.33 -1.04 -6.89
CA GLY A 32 3.89 -0.91 -8.28
C GLY A 32 4.65 -1.86 -9.19
N ALA A 33 3.93 -2.59 -10.06
CA ALA A 33 4.51 -3.47 -11.05
C ALA A 33 3.51 -3.72 -12.19
N GLN A 34 4.00 -4.06 -13.38
CA GLN A 34 3.15 -4.55 -14.47
C GLN A 34 2.58 -5.94 -14.14
N PRO A 35 1.43 -6.34 -14.73
CA PRO A 35 0.95 -7.71 -14.64
C PRO A 35 2.02 -8.72 -15.04
N GLY A 36 2.17 -9.80 -14.27
CA GLY A 36 3.17 -10.84 -14.51
C GLY A 36 4.61 -10.53 -14.06
N ALA A 37 4.94 -9.29 -13.65
CA ALA A 37 6.31 -8.90 -13.27
C ALA A 37 6.79 -9.46 -11.92
N GLY A 38 6.01 -10.31 -11.25
CA GLY A 38 6.41 -10.95 -9.99
C GLY A 38 6.19 -10.10 -8.72
N LYS A 39 5.20 -9.19 -8.74
CA LYS A 39 4.84 -8.32 -7.59
C LYS A 39 4.74 -9.08 -6.26
N THR A 40 4.05 -10.22 -6.26
CA THR A 40 3.86 -11.07 -5.07
C THR A 40 5.20 -11.54 -4.48
N ARG A 41 6.14 -11.95 -5.33
CA ARG A 41 7.48 -12.38 -4.90
C ARG A 41 8.28 -11.21 -4.32
N ALA A 42 8.18 -10.03 -4.93
CA ALA A 42 8.84 -8.82 -4.45
C ALA A 42 8.28 -8.39 -3.08
N ILE A 43 6.95 -8.37 -2.90
CA ILE A 43 6.30 -8.08 -1.61
C ILE A 43 6.78 -9.04 -0.53
N ALA A 44 6.72 -10.35 -0.79
CA ALA A 44 7.10 -11.38 0.17
C ALA A 44 8.58 -11.28 0.57
N SER A 45 9.47 -10.96 -0.39
CA SER A 45 10.90 -10.76 -0.12
C SER A 45 11.15 -9.51 0.72
N THR A 46 10.51 -8.38 0.37
CA THR A 46 10.65 -7.12 1.10
C THR A 46 10.16 -7.24 2.54
N ARG A 47 9.00 -7.89 2.75
CA ARG A 47 8.47 -8.15 4.11
C ARG A 47 9.48 -8.93 4.94
N ARG A 48 9.99 -10.06 4.44
CA ARG A 48 10.97 -10.87 5.18
C ARG A 48 12.29 -10.15 5.45
N MET A 49 12.78 -9.36 4.51
CA MET A 49 14.12 -8.76 4.61
C MET A 49 14.16 -7.49 5.45
N PHE A 50 13.12 -6.65 5.35
CA PHE A 50 13.13 -5.32 5.96
C PHE A 50 12.12 -5.16 7.09
N TYR A 51 11.11 -6.03 7.16
CA TYR A 51 10.01 -5.92 8.10
C TYR A 51 9.62 -7.28 8.71
N PRO A 52 10.57 -8.07 9.24
CA PRO A 52 10.31 -9.43 9.74
C PRO A 52 9.33 -9.45 10.92
N ASP A 53 9.27 -8.38 11.70
CA ASP A 53 8.43 -8.24 12.90
C ASP A 53 7.17 -7.40 12.64
N HIS A 54 6.80 -7.17 11.38
CA HIS A 54 5.60 -6.43 11.02
C HIS A 54 4.54 -7.32 10.40
N ASP A 55 3.34 -7.23 10.97
CA ASP A 55 2.12 -7.65 10.30
C ASP A 55 1.62 -6.55 9.36
N PHE A 56 1.21 -6.96 8.16
CA PHE A 56 0.68 -6.07 7.14
C PHE A 56 -0.75 -6.46 6.81
N VAL A 57 -1.60 -5.45 6.73
CA VAL A 57 -2.90 -5.52 6.05
C VAL A 57 -2.66 -5.23 4.58
N GLU A 58 -3.15 -6.10 3.70
CA GLU A 58 -3.07 -5.87 2.26
C GLU A 58 -4.29 -5.08 1.79
N ILE A 59 -4.05 -3.95 1.12
CA ILE A 59 -5.10 -3.13 0.49
C ILE A 59 -5.03 -3.41 -1.01
N LEU A 60 -5.83 -4.36 -1.48
CA LEU A 60 -5.90 -4.78 -2.89
C LEU A 60 -7.23 -4.39 -3.49
N GLY A 61 -7.22 -3.60 -4.56
CA GLY A 61 -8.46 -3.14 -5.21
C GLY A 61 -9.36 -4.31 -5.66
N ASP A 62 -8.78 -5.40 -6.14
CA ASP A 62 -9.56 -6.57 -6.58
C ASP A 62 -10.30 -7.25 -5.42
N ASP A 63 -9.67 -7.38 -4.24
CA ASP A 63 -10.32 -7.94 -3.06
C ASP A 63 -11.46 -7.03 -2.57
N LEU A 64 -11.33 -5.71 -2.76
CA LEU A 64 -12.37 -4.76 -2.36
C LEU A 64 -13.60 -4.75 -3.29
N ARG A 65 -13.57 -5.46 -4.42
CA ARG A 65 -14.73 -5.58 -5.32
C ARG A 65 -15.89 -6.32 -4.66
N GLN A 66 -15.61 -7.18 -3.67
CA GLN A 66 -16.62 -7.96 -2.95
C GLN A 66 -17.63 -7.10 -2.18
N TYR A 67 -17.27 -5.87 -1.82
CA TYR A 67 -18.18 -4.93 -1.14
C TYR A 67 -19.13 -4.22 -2.10
N HIS A 68 -19.09 -4.53 -3.40
CA HIS A 68 -20.08 -4.04 -4.34
C HIS A 68 -21.44 -4.72 -4.08
N PRO A 69 -22.57 -3.98 -4.04
CA PRO A 69 -23.88 -4.58 -3.75
C PRO A 69 -24.29 -5.69 -4.72
N ASP A 70 -23.89 -5.56 -5.99
CA ASP A 70 -24.17 -6.55 -7.02
C ASP A 70 -23.07 -7.61 -7.18
N TYR A 71 -22.10 -7.71 -6.25
CA TYR A 71 -20.92 -8.56 -6.44
C TYR A 71 -21.27 -10.01 -6.80
N GLU A 72 -22.14 -10.65 -6.03
CA GLU A 72 -22.60 -12.03 -6.28
C GLU A 72 -23.21 -12.20 -7.68
N ARG A 73 -24.04 -11.23 -8.10
CA ARG A 73 -24.65 -11.22 -9.44
C ARG A 73 -23.59 -11.08 -10.53
N LEU A 74 -22.60 -10.21 -10.33
CA LEU A 74 -21.55 -9.92 -11.29
C LEU A 74 -20.55 -11.07 -11.42
N VAL A 75 -20.24 -11.79 -10.34
CA VAL A 75 -19.37 -12.98 -10.38
C VAL A 75 -20.03 -14.13 -11.16
N ALA A 76 -21.36 -14.23 -11.12
CA ALA A 76 -22.11 -15.21 -11.89
C ALA A 76 -22.31 -14.83 -13.37
N ASP A 77 -21.88 -13.63 -13.78
CA ASP A 77 -22.00 -13.17 -15.16
C ASP A 77 -21.04 -13.96 -16.08
N PRO A 78 -21.52 -14.50 -17.22
CA PRO A 78 -20.64 -15.20 -18.16
C PRO A 78 -19.62 -14.29 -18.85
N ASP A 79 -19.83 -12.97 -18.85
CA ASP A 79 -18.86 -12.01 -19.38
C ASP A 79 -17.76 -11.72 -18.32
N PRO A 80 -16.50 -12.12 -18.57
CA PRO A 80 -15.41 -11.91 -17.63
C PRO A 80 -15.09 -10.42 -17.39
N GLU A 81 -15.51 -9.51 -18.27
CA GLU A 81 -15.27 -8.07 -18.14
C GLU A 81 -16.38 -7.36 -17.33
N ALA A 82 -17.54 -7.99 -17.15
CA ALA A 82 -18.68 -7.38 -16.47
C ALA A 82 -18.36 -7.01 -15.01
N MET A 83 -17.79 -7.96 -14.26
CA MET A 83 -17.43 -7.73 -12.86
C MET A 83 -16.33 -6.67 -12.72
N PRO A 84 -15.19 -6.76 -13.42
CA PRO A 84 -14.15 -5.73 -13.34
C PRO A 84 -14.65 -4.32 -13.70
N ALA A 85 -15.44 -4.19 -14.76
CA ALA A 85 -15.94 -2.90 -15.23
C ALA A 85 -16.93 -2.26 -14.24
N ALA A 86 -17.88 -3.04 -13.72
CA ALA A 86 -18.91 -2.52 -12.81
C ALA A 86 -18.35 -2.14 -11.44
N THR A 87 -17.31 -2.83 -10.95
CA THR A 87 -16.78 -2.66 -9.59
C THR A 87 -15.56 -1.74 -9.51
N ALA A 88 -14.96 -1.34 -10.64
CA ALA A 88 -13.74 -0.54 -10.68
C ALA A 88 -13.85 0.80 -9.93
N ASP A 89 -14.97 1.52 -10.11
CA ASP A 89 -15.18 2.81 -9.43
C ASP A 89 -15.26 2.65 -7.91
N LEU A 90 -16.03 1.68 -7.42
CA LEU A 90 -16.15 1.43 -5.98
C LEU A 90 -14.83 0.98 -5.38
N SER A 91 -14.21 -0.05 -5.96
CA SER A 91 -12.95 -0.60 -5.45
C SER A 91 -11.83 0.45 -5.42
N GLY A 92 -11.69 1.25 -6.49
CA GLY A 92 -10.74 2.36 -6.53
C GLY A 92 -11.02 3.41 -5.45
N TRP A 93 -12.29 3.77 -5.23
CA TRP A 93 -12.68 4.69 -4.17
C TRP A 93 -12.35 4.13 -2.77
N LEU A 94 -12.63 2.84 -2.51
CA LEU A 94 -12.31 2.17 -1.24
C LEU A 94 -10.81 2.11 -0.96
N VAL A 95 -9.97 1.84 -1.97
CA VAL A 95 -8.51 1.94 -1.82
C VAL A 95 -8.11 3.35 -1.41
N GLY A 96 -8.71 4.37 -2.02
CA GLY A 96 -8.49 5.77 -1.67
C GLY A 96 -8.84 6.08 -0.21
N GLN A 97 -10.00 5.62 0.27
CA GLN A 97 -10.42 5.79 1.67
C GLN A 97 -9.49 5.07 2.64
N ALA A 98 -9.04 3.86 2.31
CA ALA A 98 -8.13 3.09 3.16
C ALA A 98 -6.75 3.75 3.33
N LEU A 99 -6.32 4.55 2.35
CA LEU A 99 -5.06 5.31 2.39
C LEU A 99 -5.23 6.72 2.97
N ASP A 100 -6.46 7.23 3.10
CA ASP A 100 -6.72 8.56 3.64
C ASP A 100 -6.76 8.54 5.17
N VAL A 101 -5.73 9.13 5.76
CA VAL A 101 -5.60 9.26 7.22
C VAL A 101 -6.75 10.07 7.84
N SER A 102 -7.26 11.08 7.14
CA SER A 102 -8.39 11.88 7.63
C SER A 102 -9.66 11.05 7.71
N GLU A 103 -9.94 10.26 6.67
CA GLU A 103 -11.08 9.35 6.64
C GLU A 103 -10.97 8.27 7.73
N ARG A 104 -9.76 7.73 7.92
CA ARG A 104 -9.50 6.76 8.99
C ARG A 104 -9.81 7.36 10.36
N ILE A 105 -9.40 8.60 10.62
CA ILE A 105 -9.67 9.29 11.88
C ILE A 105 -11.18 9.56 12.02
N ASP A 106 -11.85 10.03 10.97
CA ASP A 106 -13.29 10.31 11.03
C ASP A 106 -14.11 9.02 11.27
N SER A 107 -13.67 7.89 10.71
CA SER A 107 -14.21 6.56 11.00
C SER A 107 -14.03 6.15 12.46
N LEU A 108 -12.82 6.34 13.03
CA LEU A 108 -12.56 6.08 14.44
C LEU A 108 -13.39 6.98 15.36
N ARG A 109 -13.61 8.25 14.99
CA ARG A 109 -14.47 9.18 15.73
C ARG A 109 -15.93 8.71 15.73
N ALA A 110 -16.42 8.20 14.59
CA ALA A 110 -17.77 7.63 14.51
C ALA A 110 -17.91 6.39 15.40
N LEU A 111 -16.92 5.49 15.38
CA LEU A 111 -16.89 4.31 16.24
C LEU A 111 -16.84 4.69 17.74
N ALA A 112 -15.97 5.62 18.12
CA ALA A 112 -15.83 6.10 19.49
C ALA A 112 -17.14 6.71 20.03
N ARG A 113 -17.86 7.48 19.21
CA ARG A 113 -19.20 7.99 19.55
C ARG A 113 -20.20 6.87 19.77
N ARG A 114 -20.28 5.89 18.85
CA ARG A 114 -21.19 4.75 18.94
C ARG A 114 -20.94 3.91 20.20
N LEU A 115 -19.68 3.76 20.59
CA LEU A 115 -19.26 2.99 21.76
C LEU A 115 -19.26 3.81 23.06
N HIS A 116 -19.63 5.09 23.03
CA HIS A 116 -19.55 5.99 24.19
C HIS A 116 -18.17 5.99 24.85
N ALA A 117 -17.11 6.05 24.02
CA ALA A 117 -15.74 6.00 24.48
C ALA A 117 -15.43 7.16 25.47
N PRO A 118 -14.45 6.97 26.38
CA PRO A 118 -14.05 8.01 27.32
C PRO A 118 -13.67 9.33 26.62
N VAL A 119 -13.93 10.46 27.29
CA VAL A 119 -13.69 11.81 26.74
C VAL A 119 -12.25 12.02 26.26
N GLN A 120 -11.28 11.35 26.88
CA GLN A 120 -9.87 11.41 26.48
C GLN A 120 -9.66 10.83 25.08
N VAL A 121 -10.38 9.77 24.73
CA VAL A 121 -10.31 9.14 23.40
C VAL A 121 -10.92 10.07 22.35
N THR A 122 -12.09 10.63 22.63
CA THR A 122 -12.76 11.54 21.68
C THR A 122 -11.96 12.82 21.45
N VAL A 123 -11.44 13.45 22.53
CA VAL A 123 -10.55 14.62 22.43
C VAL A 123 -9.26 14.30 21.68
N GLY A 124 -8.64 13.14 21.94
CA GLY A 124 -7.44 12.72 21.22
C GLY A 124 -7.67 12.54 19.71
N LEU A 125 -8.80 11.94 19.33
CA LEU A 125 -9.17 11.78 17.91
C LEU A 125 -9.53 13.12 17.25
N ASP A 126 -10.19 14.03 17.96
CA ASP A 126 -10.47 15.39 17.47
C ASP A 126 -9.16 16.17 17.23
N HIS A 127 -8.20 16.04 18.15
CA HIS A 127 -6.87 16.64 18.00
C HIS A 127 -6.12 16.04 16.81
N ALA A 128 -6.10 14.70 16.67
CA ALA A 128 -5.48 14.02 15.54
C ALA A 128 -6.10 14.49 14.20
N ARG A 129 -7.43 14.68 14.15
CA ARG A 129 -8.11 15.18 12.96
C ARG A 129 -7.67 16.60 12.58
N ALA A 130 -7.48 17.46 13.58
CA ALA A 130 -6.96 18.81 13.35
C ALA A 130 -5.54 18.77 12.77
N LEU A 131 -4.71 17.82 13.20
CA LEU A 131 -3.35 17.66 12.70
C LEU A 131 -3.30 17.23 11.22
N THR A 132 -4.26 16.45 10.72
CA THR A 132 -4.23 16.04 9.29
C THR A 132 -4.44 17.18 8.31
N GLY A 133 -4.99 18.32 8.76
CA GLY A 133 -5.03 19.56 7.98
C GLY A 133 -3.69 20.31 7.89
N THR A 134 -2.69 19.89 8.67
CA THR A 134 -1.40 20.58 8.83
C THR A 134 -0.26 19.61 8.55
N GLN A 135 0.34 19.73 7.35
CA GLN A 135 1.56 19.06 6.88
C GLN A 135 1.48 17.57 6.50
N ALA A 136 1.51 17.31 5.18
CA ALA A 136 2.25 16.17 4.66
C ALA A 136 3.74 16.53 4.66
N ARG A 137 4.53 15.99 5.60
CA ARG A 137 6.00 16.03 5.49
C ARG A 137 6.40 14.94 4.49
N PRO A 138 7.18 15.25 3.44
CA PRO A 138 7.63 14.22 2.50
C PRO A 138 8.41 13.15 3.27
N LEU A 139 8.00 11.88 3.13
CA LEU A 139 8.85 10.76 3.50
C LEU A 139 10.09 10.78 2.61
N PRO A 140 11.28 10.39 3.12
CA PRO A 140 12.42 10.14 2.26
C PRO A 140 12.01 9.14 1.18
N GLY A 141 12.16 9.51 -0.09
CA GLY A 141 11.74 8.70 -1.22
C GLY A 141 12.41 7.32 -1.25
N PRO A 142 11.84 6.35 -1.98
CA PRO A 142 12.38 5.00 -2.06
C PRO A 142 13.79 5.02 -2.64
N ARG A 143 14.73 4.31 -1.99
CA ARG A 143 16.01 3.95 -2.60
C ARG A 143 15.70 3.04 -3.79
N ARG A 144 15.88 3.57 -5.00
CA ARG A 144 15.83 2.80 -6.25
C ARG A 144 16.92 1.73 -6.19
N TRP A 145 16.54 0.47 -6.03
CA TRP A 145 17.43 -0.66 -6.25
C TRP A 145 17.51 -0.92 -7.76
N SER A 146 18.61 -0.49 -8.40
CA SER A 146 18.97 -0.97 -9.73
C SER A 146 19.68 -2.32 -9.58
N SER A 147 19.11 -3.36 -10.18
CA SER A 147 19.64 -4.73 -10.19
C SER A 147 20.88 -4.89 -11.07
N GLY A 148 21.88 -4.00 -10.97
CA GLY A 148 22.93 -3.88 -12.00
C GLY A 148 24.37 -3.56 -11.58
N GLN A 149 24.70 -3.40 -10.29
CA GLN A 149 26.09 -3.11 -9.90
C GLN A 149 26.49 -3.81 -8.59
N GLU A 150 26.49 -5.14 -8.60
CA GLU A 150 27.46 -5.91 -7.82
C GLU A 150 28.30 -6.71 -8.82
N ARG A 151 29.26 -6.04 -9.46
CA ARG A 151 30.48 -6.73 -9.86
C ARG A 151 31.41 -6.66 -8.67
N ALA A 152 31.59 -7.81 -8.02
CA ALA A 152 32.70 -8.04 -7.11
C ALA A 152 34.01 -7.51 -7.74
N PRO A 153 34.93 -6.90 -6.98
CA PRO A 153 36.23 -6.53 -7.50
C PRO A 153 36.97 -7.82 -7.91
N GLY A 154 37.00 -8.07 -9.21
CA GLY A 154 37.85 -9.10 -9.81
C GLY A 154 39.30 -8.78 -9.45
N SER A 155 39.95 -9.74 -8.80
CA SER A 155 41.37 -9.78 -8.51
C SER A 155 42.20 -9.53 -9.77
N ALA A 156 42.76 -8.32 -9.89
CA ALA A 156 43.74 -7.99 -10.91
C ALA A 156 45.13 -8.46 -10.45
N THR A 157 45.48 -9.71 -10.74
CA THR A 157 46.88 -10.14 -10.83
C THR A 157 47.28 -10.13 -12.31
N GLY A 158 47.71 -8.98 -12.81
CA GLY A 158 48.36 -8.83 -14.12
C GLY A 158 49.87 -8.68 -13.93
N HIS A 159 50.64 -9.67 -14.39
CA HIS A 159 52.10 -9.57 -14.51
C HIS A 159 52.51 -8.55 -15.61
N PRO A 160 53.69 -7.91 -15.50
CA PRO A 160 54.09 -6.81 -16.37
C PRO A 160 54.72 -7.32 -17.69
N GLY A 161 54.13 -6.93 -18.82
CA GLY A 161 54.68 -7.19 -20.16
C GLY A 161 55.14 -5.92 -20.86
N SER A 162 56.46 -5.67 -20.81
CA SER A 162 57.30 -4.95 -21.78
C SER A 162 56.68 -3.85 -22.65
N ALA A 163 57.05 -2.61 -22.33
CA ALA A 163 56.91 -1.44 -23.21
C ALA A 163 57.84 -1.54 -24.44
N ARG A 164 57.34 -1.06 -25.58
CA ARG A 164 58.12 -0.83 -26.82
C ARG A 164 57.98 0.66 -27.19
N PRO A 165 59.09 1.41 -27.40
CA PRO A 165 59.00 2.85 -27.67
C PRO A 165 58.64 3.14 -29.14
N PRO A 166 58.08 4.34 -29.44
CA PRO A 166 57.69 4.73 -30.79
C PRO A 166 58.89 5.08 -31.67
N LYS A 167 58.75 4.87 -32.99
CA LYS A 167 59.71 5.30 -34.03
C LYS A 167 59.33 6.69 -34.59
N PRO A 168 60.32 7.57 -34.90
CA PRO A 168 60.11 8.81 -35.67
C PRO A 168 60.09 8.48 -37.18
N ALA A 169 59.60 9.30 -38.11
CA ALA A 169 59.26 10.72 -38.13
C ALA A 169 57.95 10.98 -38.91
#